data_AF-A0A4R3L5Q5-F1
#
_entry.id   AF-A0A4R3L5Q5-F1
#
_cell.length_a   1.000
_cell.length_b   1.000
_cell.length_c   1.000
_cell.angle_alpha   90.00
_cell.angle_beta   90.00
_cell.angle_gamma   90.00
#
_symmetry.space_group_name_H-M   'P 1'
#
loop_
_entity.id
_entity.type
_entity.pdbx_description
1 polymer ?
#
loop_
_entity_poly.entity_id
_entity_poly.type
_entity_poly.pdbx_seq_one_letter_code
_entity_poly.pdbx_strand_id
1 'polypeptide(L)'
;MKKWLVIPMVIALGTMTACGQTPTETKQEVSQEKLDLSSQKKLTQAYQKLDDEWQKDQPDLGVVRSVYDQELRAQVQGAQPEIDQLVDTYINAGQGGQAKAPEVKQIVMKSLQHYFYEEMKSNIKEKVTENFGNKDEALLALAQGKVFYDDVLRGTAEKRDSQLKTTIATEIDTAFADAEKAIQSQKKLDYLLQKQIIDKSMFRVFYLSTDAYATKVSETVKTDPAKAKVQQLEGFAFYQAIQESLSKGDAKAAEQIGHMFSPDQNPQGVNAKIIKQSFVVTFSGKVEGYITKVLGESWENRDQATEQAFEANMFLKAIELDLEKALGHEEKEKLFQSATQFFEATQKGDQTIAKQEAKVIQDKLVQTKAYFAK
;
A
#
# COMPACT_ATOMS: atom_id res chain seq x y z
N MET A 1 -20.78 -26.82 9.03
CA MET A 1 -20.01 -25.97 8.10
C MET A 1 -20.76 -24.66 7.89
N LYS A 2 -20.43 -23.62 8.67
CA LYS A 2 -21.04 -22.29 8.52
C LYS A 2 -20.31 -21.57 7.37
N LYS A 3 -21.04 -21.25 6.30
CA LYS A 3 -20.54 -20.42 5.19
C LYS A 3 -20.27 -19.03 5.77
N TRP A 4 -19.01 -18.59 5.67
CA TRP A 4 -18.59 -17.23 6.02
C TRP A 4 -19.19 -16.28 4.98
N LEU A 5 -20.12 -15.42 5.41
CA LEU A 5 -20.44 -14.21 4.66
C LEU A 5 -19.24 -13.26 4.86
N VAL A 6 -18.35 -13.25 3.89
CA VAL A 6 -17.57 -12.04 3.60
C VAL A 6 -18.63 -11.04 3.13
N ILE A 7 -19.04 -10.11 3.99
CA ILE A 7 -19.74 -8.92 3.52
C ILE A 7 -18.63 -8.13 2.81
N PRO A 8 -18.61 -8.06 1.47
CA PRO A 8 -17.78 -7.05 0.85
C PRO A 8 -18.29 -5.73 1.43
N MET A 9 -17.42 -4.77 1.66
CA MET A 9 -17.85 -3.38 1.78
C MET A 9 -18.43 -3.02 0.40
N VAL A 10 -19.65 -3.51 0.12
CA VAL A 10 -20.44 -3.19 -1.05
C VAL A 10 -20.85 -1.77 -0.78
N ILE A 11 -20.03 -0.85 -1.27
CA ILE A 11 -20.43 0.53 -1.46
C ILE A 11 -21.63 0.44 -2.39
N ALA A 12 -22.83 0.45 -1.81
CA ALA A 12 -24.06 0.58 -2.56
C ALA A 12 -24.06 1.99 -3.15
N LEU A 13 -23.44 2.15 -4.32
CA LEU A 13 -23.65 3.29 -5.19
C LEU A 13 -25.15 3.32 -5.51
N GLY A 14 -25.88 4.14 -4.76
CA GLY A 14 -27.31 4.32 -4.94
C GLY A 14 -27.59 4.72 -6.38
N THR A 15 -28.22 3.81 -7.13
CA THR A 15 -28.74 4.09 -8.45
C THR A 15 -29.94 5.03 -8.29
N MET A 16 -29.75 6.31 -8.59
CA MET A 16 -30.90 7.20 -8.80
C MET A 16 -31.59 6.78 -10.10
N THR A 17 -32.80 6.26 -9.96
CA THR A 17 -33.71 5.93 -11.05
C THR A 17 -34.19 7.22 -11.71
N ALA A 18 -33.63 7.56 -12.87
CA ALA A 18 -34.21 8.52 -13.79
C ALA A 18 -34.86 7.77 -14.96
N CYS A 19 -36.18 7.77 -15.02
CA CYS A 19 -36.94 7.37 -16.20
C CYS A 19 -36.69 8.38 -17.34
N GLY A 20 -36.33 7.90 -18.53
CA GLY A 20 -36.52 8.68 -19.76
C GLY A 20 -35.47 8.47 -20.84
N GLN A 21 -35.85 7.68 -21.85
CA GLN A 21 -35.40 7.71 -23.25
C GLN A 21 -33.92 7.40 -23.55
N THR A 22 -33.72 6.23 -24.16
CA THR A 22 -32.48 5.73 -24.76
C THR A 22 -32.03 6.54 -25.97
N PRO A 23 -30.76 7.00 -25.99
CA PRO A 23 -29.94 6.99 -27.19
C PRO A 23 -28.98 5.80 -27.12
N THR A 24 -28.88 5.07 -28.22
CA THR A 24 -27.87 4.01 -28.41
C THR A 24 -26.48 4.66 -28.40
N GLU A 25 -25.81 4.66 -27.24
CA GLU A 25 -24.39 4.99 -27.16
C GLU A 25 -23.57 3.85 -27.72
N THR A 26 -22.90 4.13 -28.84
CA THR A 26 -21.83 3.31 -29.39
C THR A 26 -20.75 3.16 -28.33
N LYS A 27 -20.61 1.96 -27.78
CA LYS A 27 -19.54 1.57 -26.85
C LYS A 27 -18.21 1.71 -27.59
N GLN A 28 -17.56 2.86 -27.49
CA GLN A 28 -16.17 3.03 -27.90
C GLN A 28 -15.32 2.36 -26.83
N GLU A 29 -15.14 1.06 -26.98
CA GLU A 29 -14.11 0.29 -26.32
C GLU A 29 -12.78 0.87 -26.81
N VAL A 30 -12.04 1.55 -25.94
CA VAL A 30 -10.66 1.91 -26.23
C VAL A 30 -9.91 0.60 -26.36
N SER A 31 -9.56 0.18 -27.58
CA SER A 31 -8.78 -1.04 -27.73
C SER A 31 -7.44 -0.85 -27.02
N GLN A 32 -7.09 -1.77 -26.14
CA GLN A 32 -5.82 -1.82 -25.42
C GLN A 32 -4.58 -1.80 -26.35
N GLU A 33 -4.80 -1.93 -27.66
CA GLU A 33 -3.80 -2.02 -28.73
C GLU A 33 -3.13 -0.68 -29.12
N LYS A 34 -3.48 0.45 -28.48
CA LYS A 34 -2.89 1.78 -28.78
C LYS A 34 -2.14 2.48 -27.63
N LEU A 35 -2.02 1.86 -26.46
CA LEU A 35 -1.27 2.46 -25.34
C LEU A 35 0.21 2.08 -25.42
N ASP A 36 1.10 3.04 -25.60
CA ASP A 36 2.54 2.80 -25.52
C ASP A 36 2.96 2.62 -24.06
N LEU A 37 3.16 1.36 -23.67
CA LEU A 37 3.61 0.94 -22.35
C LEU A 37 5.06 0.41 -22.36
N SER A 38 5.79 0.65 -23.47
CA SER A 38 7.12 0.07 -23.71
C SER A 38 8.13 0.44 -22.63
N SER A 39 8.10 1.69 -22.16
CA SER A 39 8.97 2.18 -21.09
C SER A 39 8.73 1.44 -19.77
N GLN A 40 7.47 1.29 -19.36
CA GLN A 40 7.11 0.57 -18.13
C GLN A 40 7.50 -0.91 -18.23
N LYS A 41 7.21 -1.54 -19.37
CA LYS A 41 7.56 -2.95 -19.62
C LYS A 41 9.06 -3.18 -19.63
N LYS A 42 9.87 -2.26 -20.15
CA LYS A 42 11.33 -2.36 -20.08
C LYS A 42 11.83 -2.40 -18.63
N LEU A 43 11.28 -1.54 -17.76
CA LEU A 43 11.67 -1.50 -16.35
C LEU A 43 11.23 -2.77 -15.60
N THR A 44 10.00 -3.23 -15.81
CA THR A 44 9.52 -4.45 -15.14
C THR A 44 10.24 -5.70 -15.64
N GLN A 45 10.62 -5.76 -16.93
CA GLN A 45 11.48 -6.82 -17.48
C GLN A 45 12.88 -6.81 -16.86
N ALA A 46 13.48 -5.64 -16.62
CA ALA A 46 14.77 -5.56 -15.94
C ALA A 46 14.68 -6.07 -14.49
N TYR A 47 13.59 -5.77 -13.79
CA TYR A 47 13.32 -6.36 -12.47
C TYR A 47 13.16 -7.89 -12.53
N GLN A 48 12.46 -8.43 -13.54
CA GLN A 48 12.33 -9.87 -13.75
C GLN A 48 13.67 -10.54 -14.03
N LYS A 49 14.55 -9.93 -14.83
CA LYS A 49 15.93 -10.42 -15.05
C LYS A 49 16.72 -10.53 -13.74
N LEU A 50 16.55 -9.57 -12.83
CA LEU A 50 17.14 -9.65 -11.49
C LEU A 50 16.55 -10.82 -10.71
N ASP A 51 15.23 -10.99 -10.70
CA ASP A 51 14.59 -12.10 -10.00
C ASP A 51 15.08 -13.47 -10.53
N ASP A 52 15.15 -13.63 -11.85
CA ASP A 52 15.66 -14.83 -12.51
C ASP A 52 17.11 -15.12 -12.10
N GLU A 53 17.99 -14.10 -12.07
CA GLU A 53 19.37 -14.24 -11.59
C GLU A 53 19.40 -14.74 -10.14
N TRP A 54 18.54 -14.18 -9.29
CA TRP A 54 18.42 -14.56 -7.89
C TRP A 54 17.75 -15.90 -7.62
N GLN A 55 17.17 -16.55 -8.64
CA GLN A 55 16.61 -17.90 -8.55
C GLN A 55 17.62 -18.99 -8.91
N LYS A 56 18.79 -18.64 -9.46
CA LYS A 56 19.89 -19.58 -9.72
C LYS A 56 20.49 -20.09 -8.40
N ASP A 57 21.06 -21.30 -8.44
CA ASP A 57 21.77 -21.89 -7.29
C ASP A 57 22.96 -21.03 -6.84
N GLN A 58 23.62 -20.36 -7.79
CA GLN A 58 24.72 -19.44 -7.57
C GLN A 58 24.45 -18.14 -8.35
N PRO A 59 23.76 -17.17 -7.73
CA PRO A 59 23.52 -15.87 -8.35
C PRO A 59 24.83 -15.13 -8.61
N ASP A 60 24.96 -14.54 -9.81
CA ASP A 60 26.11 -13.74 -10.22
C ASP A 60 25.87 -12.26 -9.89
N LEU A 61 26.58 -11.73 -8.90
CA LEU A 61 26.48 -10.33 -8.50
C LEU A 61 27.01 -9.36 -9.57
N GLY A 62 27.86 -9.81 -10.50
CA GLY A 62 28.27 -9.05 -11.68
C GLY A 62 27.10 -8.86 -12.66
N VAL A 63 26.29 -9.90 -12.85
CA VAL A 63 25.05 -9.80 -13.65
C VAL A 63 24.04 -8.88 -12.97
N VAL A 64 23.81 -9.04 -11.66
CA VAL A 64 22.93 -8.15 -10.87
C VAL A 64 23.36 -6.69 -11.03
N ARG A 65 24.66 -6.41 -10.85
CA ARG A 65 25.24 -5.07 -11.04
C ARG A 65 24.99 -4.54 -12.44
N SER A 66 25.26 -5.35 -13.47
CA SER A 66 25.11 -4.96 -14.87
C SER A 66 23.66 -4.63 -15.22
N VAL A 67 22.71 -5.48 -14.83
CA VAL A 67 21.27 -5.23 -15.08
C VAL A 67 20.82 -3.96 -14.37
N TYR A 68 21.22 -3.78 -13.11
CA TYR A 68 20.87 -2.57 -12.37
C TYR A 68 21.41 -1.30 -13.04
N ASP A 69 22.72 -1.22 -13.26
CA ASP A 69 23.38 -0.04 -13.82
C ASP A 69 22.86 0.33 -15.22
N GLN A 70 22.61 -0.68 -16.07
CA GLN A 70 22.27 -0.45 -17.48
C GLN A 70 20.76 -0.25 -17.72
N GLU A 71 19.90 -0.86 -16.91
CA GLU A 71 18.46 -0.94 -17.23
C GLU A 71 17.57 -0.22 -16.22
N LEU A 72 18.02 -0.01 -14.97
CA LEU A 72 17.17 0.53 -13.89
C LEU A 72 17.74 1.81 -13.28
N ARG A 73 19.06 1.86 -13.05
CA ARG A 73 19.70 2.85 -12.18
C ARG A 73 19.36 4.29 -12.54
N ALA A 74 19.42 4.66 -13.81
CA ALA A 74 19.12 6.03 -14.23
C ALA A 74 17.71 6.49 -13.84
N GLN A 75 16.71 5.61 -13.95
CA GLN A 75 15.33 5.93 -13.58
C GLN A 75 15.15 5.93 -12.06
N VAL A 76 15.73 4.95 -11.37
CA VAL A 76 15.69 4.86 -9.90
C VAL A 76 16.35 6.08 -9.28
N GLN A 77 17.55 6.44 -9.72
CA GLN A 77 18.30 7.60 -9.22
C GLN A 77 17.56 8.92 -9.49
N GLY A 78 16.95 9.06 -10.67
CA GLY A 78 16.22 10.26 -11.04
C GLY A 78 14.94 10.47 -10.23
N ALA A 79 14.25 9.39 -9.87
CA ALA A 79 13.02 9.46 -9.08
C ALA A 79 13.27 9.43 -7.57
N GLN A 80 14.15 8.55 -7.10
CA GLN A 80 14.36 8.18 -5.69
C GLN A 80 15.85 7.89 -5.43
N PRO A 81 16.68 8.94 -5.30
CA PRO A 81 18.13 8.80 -5.15
C PRO A 81 18.54 8.01 -3.89
N GLU A 82 17.73 8.04 -2.83
CA GLU A 82 17.95 7.25 -1.62
C GLU A 82 17.82 5.74 -1.85
N ILE A 83 16.95 5.32 -2.78
CA ILE A 83 16.84 3.92 -3.19
C ILE A 83 18.06 3.53 -4.03
N ASP A 84 18.49 4.38 -4.97
CA ASP A 84 19.71 4.14 -5.75
C ASP A 84 20.92 3.95 -4.84
N GLN A 85 21.11 4.87 -3.91
CA GLN A 85 22.23 4.80 -2.96
C GLN A 85 22.21 3.50 -2.15
N LEU A 86 21.04 3.08 -1.66
CA LEU A 86 20.91 1.85 -0.88
C LEU A 86 21.20 0.61 -1.73
N VAL A 87 20.67 0.54 -2.95
CA VAL A 87 20.87 -0.57 -3.90
C VAL A 87 22.35 -0.67 -4.29
N ASP A 88 22.98 0.44 -4.71
CA ASP A 88 24.39 0.48 -5.09
C ASP A 88 25.30 0.06 -3.92
N THR A 89 25.02 0.55 -2.71
CA THR A 89 25.77 0.20 -1.50
C THR A 89 25.75 -1.31 -1.25
N TYR A 90 24.58 -1.96 -1.35
CA TYR A 90 24.47 -3.40 -1.09
C TYR A 90 25.04 -4.26 -2.20
N ILE A 91 24.91 -3.86 -3.47
CA ILE A 91 25.58 -4.58 -4.57
C ILE A 91 27.10 -4.51 -4.38
N ASN A 92 27.65 -3.34 -4.07
CA ASN A 92 29.08 -3.17 -3.81
C ASN A 92 29.55 -3.99 -2.61
N ALA A 93 28.81 -3.95 -1.51
CA ALA A 93 29.10 -4.76 -0.32
C ALA A 93 29.08 -6.26 -0.64
N GLY A 94 28.17 -6.71 -1.51
CA GLY A 94 28.12 -8.07 -2.01
C GLY A 94 29.36 -8.46 -2.80
N GLN A 95 29.75 -7.64 -3.78
CA GLN A 95 30.92 -7.87 -4.62
C GLN A 95 32.24 -7.83 -3.82
N GLY A 96 32.30 -6.98 -2.78
CA GLY A 96 33.43 -6.89 -1.85
C GLY A 96 33.43 -7.95 -0.73
N GLY A 97 32.41 -8.81 -0.66
CA GLY A 97 32.28 -9.85 0.36
C GLY A 97 31.89 -9.36 1.76
N GLN A 98 31.51 -8.09 1.91
CA GLN A 98 31.01 -7.54 3.17
C GLN A 98 29.54 -7.89 3.44
N ALA A 99 28.75 -8.15 2.39
CA ALA A 99 27.36 -8.61 2.49
C ALA A 99 27.19 -9.95 1.76
N LYS A 100 26.36 -10.83 2.31
CA LYS A 100 26.09 -12.14 1.69
C LYS A 100 25.06 -12.00 0.57
N ALA A 101 25.13 -12.83 -0.47
CA ALA A 101 24.18 -12.80 -1.58
C ALA A 101 22.68 -12.78 -1.15
N PRO A 102 22.23 -13.55 -0.14
CA PRO A 102 20.85 -13.44 0.35
C PRO A 102 20.49 -12.08 0.97
N GLU A 103 21.45 -11.40 1.61
CA GLU A 103 21.26 -10.06 2.19
C GLU A 103 21.12 -9.03 1.07
N VAL A 104 22.01 -9.09 0.08
CA VAL A 104 21.97 -8.24 -1.12
C VAL A 104 20.65 -8.42 -1.86
N LYS A 105 20.21 -9.67 -2.09
CA LYS A 105 18.94 -9.97 -2.74
C LYS A 105 17.77 -9.25 -2.08
N GLN A 106 17.64 -9.34 -0.75
CA GLN A 106 16.50 -8.74 -0.08
C GLN A 106 16.50 -7.23 -0.19
N ILE A 107 17.64 -6.57 0.02
CA ILE A 107 17.71 -5.12 -0.13
C ILE A 107 17.42 -4.70 -1.57
N VAL A 108 18.13 -5.27 -2.55
CA VAL A 108 17.96 -4.90 -3.96
C VAL A 108 16.52 -5.09 -4.42
N MET A 109 15.96 -6.29 -4.22
CA MET A 109 14.63 -6.61 -4.73
C MET A 109 13.53 -5.83 -4.00
N LYS A 110 13.61 -5.66 -2.68
CA LYS A 110 12.54 -4.99 -1.92
C LYS A 110 12.60 -3.48 -2.01
N SER A 111 13.79 -2.89 -2.11
CA SER A 111 13.92 -1.46 -2.40
C SER A 111 13.46 -1.14 -3.83
N LEU A 112 13.66 -2.02 -4.81
CA LEU A 112 13.06 -1.84 -6.13
C LEU A 112 11.53 -2.00 -6.11
N GLN A 113 10.97 -2.90 -5.29
CA GLN A 113 9.51 -2.94 -5.09
C GLN A 113 8.97 -1.62 -4.49
N HIS A 114 9.71 -0.96 -3.60
CA HIS A 114 9.37 0.39 -3.14
C HIS A 114 9.37 1.38 -4.32
N TYR A 115 10.41 1.38 -5.15
CA TYR A 115 10.46 2.22 -6.35
C TYR A 115 9.24 2.05 -7.27
N PHE A 116 8.91 0.80 -7.61
CA PHE A 116 7.75 0.52 -8.46
C PHE A 116 6.41 0.88 -7.82
N TYR A 117 6.30 0.81 -6.49
CA TYR A 117 5.12 1.27 -5.77
C TYR A 117 4.95 2.79 -5.85
N GLU A 118 6.02 3.56 -5.66
CA GLU A 118 5.97 5.01 -5.80
C GLU A 118 5.72 5.45 -7.26
N GLU A 119 6.27 4.74 -8.25
CA GLU A 119 5.92 4.96 -9.66
C GLU A 119 4.44 4.67 -9.94
N MET A 120 3.91 3.53 -9.49
CA MET A 120 2.48 3.21 -9.58
C MET A 120 1.65 4.33 -8.96
N LYS A 121 2.03 4.78 -7.77
CA LYS A 121 1.36 5.83 -7.00
C LYS A 121 1.41 7.19 -7.71
N SER A 122 2.56 7.61 -8.25
CA SER A 122 2.66 8.85 -9.04
C SER A 122 1.75 8.81 -10.26
N ASN A 123 1.74 7.69 -11.00
CA ASN A 123 0.85 7.53 -12.15
C ASN A 123 -0.63 7.67 -11.76
N ILE A 124 -1.10 6.95 -10.73
CA ILE A 124 -2.53 7.01 -10.34
C ILE A 124 -2.90 8.25 -9.51
N LYS A 125 -1.98 8.89 -8.78
CA LYS A 125 -2.34 10.04 -7.95
C LYS A 125 -2.15 11.37 -8.65
N GLU A 126 -1.03 11.52 -9.35
CA GLU A 126 -0.62 12.79 -9.95
C GLU A 126 -1.12 12.81 -11.39
N LYS A 127 -0.56 11.94 -12.25
CA LYS A 127 -0.80 12.00 -13.70
C LYS A 127 -2.25 11.80 -14.09
N VAL A 128 -2.95 10.82 -13.52
CA VAL A 128 -4.38 10.64 -13.83
C VAL A 128 -5.21 11.82 -13.30
N THR A 129 -4.94 12.32 -12.10
CA THR A 129 -5.73 13.43 -11.53
C THR A 129 -5.53 14.72 -12.33
N GLU A 130 -4.28 15.01 -12.73
CA GLU A 130 -3.93 16.17 -13.57
C GLU A 130 -4.59 16.09 -14.95
N ASN A 131 -4.63 14.88 -15.53
CA ASN A 131 -5.16 14.66 -16.87
C ASN A 131 -6.60 14.12 -16.86
N PHE A 132 -7.34 14.16 -15.75
CA PHE A 132 -8.65 13.49 -15.65
C PHE A 132 -9.66 13.97 -16.72
N GLY A 133 -9.59 15.25 -17.09
CA GLY A 133 -10.40 15.83 -18.16
C GLY A 133 -9.98 15.40 -19.57
N ASN A 134 -8.77 14.87 -19.74
CA ASN A 134 -8.28 14.24 -20.96
C ASN A 134 -8.30 12.71 -20.79
N LYS A 135 -9.41 12.10 -21.21
CA LYS A 135 -9.68 10.67 -21.04
C LYS A 135 -8.55 9.77 -21.53
N ASP A 136 -7.95 10.07 -22.68
CA ASP A 136 -6.90 9.21 -23.26
C ASP A 136 -5.61 9.26 -22.43
N GLU A 137 -5.20 10.45 -21.98
CA GLU A 137 -4.02 10.62 -21.12
C GLU A 137 -4.24 10.03 -19.72
N ALA A 138 -5.44 10.21 -19.16
CA ALA A 138 -5.83 9.59 -17.89
C ALA A 138 -5.82 8.05 -17.97
N LEU A 139 -6.37 7.47 -19.04
CA LEU A 139 -6.35 6.02 -19.25
C LEU A 139 -4.94 5.50 -19.46
N LEU A 140 -4.10 6.22 -20.22
CA LEU A 140 -2.69 5.87 -20.39
C LEU A 140 -1.95 5.85 -19.05
N ALA A 141 -2.08 6.91 -18.23
CA ALA A 141 -1.45 6.98 -16.92
C ALA A 141 -1.93 5.86 -15.98
N LEU A 142 -3.23 5.56 -15.96
CA LEU A 142 -3.77 4.45 -15.18
C LEU A 142 -3.17 3.10 -15.62
N ALA A 143 -3.09 2.86 -16.93
CA ALA A 143 -2.51 1.64 -17.49
C ALA A 143 -1.00 1.52 -17.18
N GLN A 144 -0.25 2.62 -17.25
CA GLN A 144 1.17 2.66 -16.87
C GLN A 144 1.36 2.27 -15.41
N GLY A 145 0.56 2.84 -14.50
CA GLY A 145 0.58 2.44 -13.08
C GLY A 145 0.23 0.95 -12.90
N LYS A 146 -0.77 0.46 -13.63
CA LYS A 146 -1.18 -0.96 -13.55
C LYS A 146 -0.08 -1.92 -13.97
N VAL A 147 0.76 -1.59 -14.96
CA VAL A 147 1.90 -2.43 -15.37
C VAL A 147 2.85 -2.70 -14.21
N PHE A 148 3.18 -1.66 -13.42
CA PHE A 148 4.04 -1.83 -12.24
C PHE A 148 3.39 -2.70 -11.16
N TYR A 149 2.09 -2.55 -10.96
CA TYR A 149 1.35 -3.44 -10.07
C TYR A 149 1.40 -4.89 -10.54
N ASP A 150 0.96 -5.15 -11.77
CA ASP A 150 0.80 -6.51 -12.32
C ASP A 150 2.12 -7.28 -12.37
N ASP A 151 3.19 -6.63 -12.85
CA ASP A 151 4.44 -7.32 -13.16
C ASP A 151 5.38 -7.46 -11.94
N VAL A 152 5.24 -6.61 -10.91
CA VAL A 152 6.20 -6.52 -9.79
C VAL A 152 5.55 -6.67 -8.42
N LEU A 153 4.43 -5.99 -8.18
CA LEU A 153 3.87 -5.85 -6.83
C LEU A 153 2.82 -6.91 -6.50
N ARG A 154 2.03 -7.35 -7.49
CA ARG A 154 0.89 -8.26 -7.33
C ARG A 154 1.27 -9.55 -6.61
N GLY A 155 2.39 -10.18 -6.99
CA GLY A 155 2.86 -11.41 -6.35
C GLY A 155 3.11 -11.26 -4.84
N THR A 156 3.48 -10.06 -4.38
CA THR A 156 3.62 -9.78 -2.94
C THR A 156 2.25 -9.72 -2.26
N ALA A 157 1.26 -9.11 -2.90
CA ALA A 157 -0.13 -9.09 -2.41
C ALA A 157 -0.73 -10.49 -2.32
N GLU A 158 -0.59 -11.30 -3.37
CA GLU A 158 -1.07 -12.70 -3.41
C GLU A 158 -0.40 -13.56 -2.32
N LYS A 159 0.89 -13.33 -2.06
CA LYS A 159 1.60 -13.99 -0.97
C LYS A 159 1.00 -13.62 0.39
N ARG A 160 0.52 -12.38 0.60
CA ARG A 160 -0.19 -11.99 1.84
C ARG A 160 -1.55 -12.65 1.90
N ASP A 161 -2.32 -12.61 0.82
CA ASP A 161 -3.64 -13.24 0.72
C ASP A 161 -3.60 -14.73 1.06
N SER A 162 -2.64 -15.46 0.50
CA SER A 162 -2.45 -16.88 0.80
C SER A 162 -2.14 -17.14 2.29
N GLN A 163 -1.31 -16.30 2.90
CA GLN A 163 -0.84 -16.48 4.28
C GLN A 163 -1.88 -16.02 5.32
N LEU A 164 -2.61 -14.96 5.04
CA LEU A 164 -3.52 -14.30 5.98
C LEU A 164 -5.00 -14.55 5.66
N LYS A 165 -5.29 -15.25 4.56
CA LYS A 165 -6.65 -15.52 4.06
C LYS A 165 -7.43 -14.23 3.76
N THR A 166 -6.73 -13.26 3.18
CA THR A 166 -7.28 -11.97 2.71
C THR A 166 -7.54 -11.99 1.21
N THR A 167 -8.06 -10.88 0.67
CA THR A 167 -8.43 -10.69 -0.75
C THR A 167 -7.83 -9.44 -1.37
N ILE A 168 -6.69 -8.97 -0.87
CA ILE A 168 -6.08 -7.69 -1.20
C ILE A 168 -5.76 -7.58 -2.70
N ALA A 169 -5.23 -8.65 -3.33
CA ALA A 169 -4.91 -8.63 -4.75
C ALA A 169 -6.17 -8.43 -5.61
N THR A 170 -7.23 -9.20 -5.33
CA THR A 170 -8.52 -9.07 -6.02
C THR A 170 -9.16 -7.69 -5.80
N GLU A 171 -9.02 -7.12 -4.60
CA GLU A 171 -9.50 -5.76 -4.30
C GLU A 171 -8.79 -4.71 -5.15
N ILE A 172 -7.46 -4.82 -5.33
CA ILE A 172 -6.69 -3.91 -6.18
C ILE A 172 -7.05 -4.09 -7.65
N ASP A 173 -7.15 -5.33 -8.14
CA ASP A 173 -7.57 -5.65 -9.51
C ASP A 173 -8.94 -5.02 -9.84
N THR A 174 -9.88 -5.17 -8.92
CA THR A 174 -11.23 -4.60 -9.05
C THR A 174 -11.17 -3.07 -9.07
N ALA A 175 -10.38 -2.46 -8.18
CA ALA A 175 -10.25 -1.01 -8.11
C ALA A 175 -9.60 -0.40 -9.36
N PHE A 176 -8.62 -1.08 -10.00
CA PHE A 176 -8.11 -0.64 -11.31
C PHE A 176 -9.21 -0.66 -12.38
N ALA A 177 -10.01 -1.73 -12.44
CA ALA A 177 -11.11 -1.83 -13.41
C ALA A 177 -12.20 -0.78 -13.16
N ASP A 178 -12.53 -0.50 -11.91
CA ASP A 178 -13.52 0.53 -11.56
C ASP A 178 -12.98 1.95 -11.73
N ALA A 179 -11.67 2.17 -11.52
CA ALA A 179 -11.01 3.43 -11.84
C ALA A 179 -11.06 3.73 -13.35
N GLU A 180 -10.82 2.72 -14.18
CA GLU A 180 -10.95 2.83 -15.63
C GLU A 180 -12.37 3.24 -16.04
N LYS A 181 -13.40 2.57 -15.50
CA LYS A 181 -14.80 2.94 -15.74
C LYS A 181 -15.10 4.36 -15.29
N ALA A 182 -14.58 4.78 -14.14
CA ALA A 182 -14.77 6.13 -13.61
C ALA A 182 -14.17 7.20 -14.54
N ILE A 183 -12.95 6.98 -15.07
CA ILE A 183 -12.33 7.86 -16.07
C ILE A 183 -13.17 7.87 -17.35
N GLN A 184 -13.62 6.70 -17.81
CA GLN A 184 -14.41 6.58 -19.03
C GLN A 184 -15.75 7.31 -18.94
N SER A 185 -16.40 7.26 -17.79
CA SER A 185 -17.65 7.95 -17.50
C SER A 185 -17.46 9.37 -16.95
N GLN A 186 -16.21 9.88 -16.90
CA GLN A 186 -15.87 11.20 -16.37
C GLN A 186 -16.39 11.46 -14.93
N LYS A 187 -16.46 10.41 -14.11
CA LYS A 187 -16.88 10.48 -12.71
C LYS A 187 -15.67 10.65 -11.81
N LYS A 188 -15.25 11.91 -11.63
CA LYS A 188 -14.02 12.25 -10.89
C LYS A 188 -14.03 11.74 -9.45
N LEU A 189 -15.13 11.92 -8.71
CA LEU A 189 -15.21 11.45 -7.34
C LEU A 189 -15.05 9.92 -7.26
N ASP A 190 -15.74 9.16 -8.11
CA ASP A 190 -15.62 7.70 -8.15
C ASP A 190 -14.15 7.29 -8.37
N TYR A 191 -13.45 7.95 -9.30
CA TYR A 191 -12.03 7.73 -9.53
C TYR A 191 -11.18 8.04 -8.30
N LEU A 192 -11.44 9.17 -7.63
CA LEU A 192 -10.73 9.57 -6.40
C LEU A 192 -10.90 8.53 -5.29
N LEU A 193 -12.03 7.84 -5.22
CA LEU A 193 -12.22 6.74 -4.27
C LEU A 193 -11.43 5.48 -4.72
N GLN A 194 -11.50 5.11 -5.99
CA GLN A 194 -10.80 3.91 -6.49
C GLN A 194 -9.27 4.02 -6.35
N LYS A 195 -8.68 5.19 -6.62
CA LYS A 195 -7.23 5.38 -6.42
C LYS A 195 -6.81 5.17 -4.96
N GLN A 196 -7.69 5.47 -3.98
CA GLN A 196 -7.40 5.24 -2.56
C GLN A 196 -7.44 3.74 -2.23
N ILE A 197 -8.34 2.98 -2.87
CA ILE A 197 -8.34 1.51 -2.74
C ILE A 197 -7.02 0.94 -3.27
N ILE A 198 -6.60 1.32 -4.49
CA ILE A 198 -5.35 0.84 -5.10
C ILE A 198 -4.14 1.17 -4.19
N ASP A 199 -3.99 2.44 -3.82
CA ASP A 199 -2.86 2.92 -3.01
C ASP A 199 -2.83 2.28 -1.62
N LYS A 200 -3.94 2.35 -0.87
CA LYS A 200 -3.96 1.90 0.53
C LYS A 200 -3.96 0.39 0.67
N SER A 201 -4.48 -0.35 -0.31
CA SER A 201 -4.36 -1.80 -0.33
C SER A 201 -2.91 -2.22 -0.57
N MET A 202 -2.18 -1.57 -1.48
CA MET A 202 -0.74 -1.82 -1.63
C MET A 202 0.06 -1.39 -0.39
N PHE A 203 -0.26 -0.24 0.20
CA PHE A 203 0.30 0.18 1.48
C PHE A 203 0.12 -0.89 2.57
N ARG A 204 -1.08 -1.48 2.64
CA ARG A 204 -1.40 -2.58 3.54
C ARG A 204 -0.52 -3.81 3.27
N VAL A 205 -0.21 -4.13 2.02
CA VAL A 205 0.71 -5.24 1.66
C VAL A 205 2.10 -5.02 2.25
N PHE A 206 2.65 -3.81 2.16
CA PHE A 206 3.95 -3.46 2.73
C PHE A 206 3.93 -3.53 4.27
N TYR A 207 2.85 -3.03 4.88
CA TYR A 207 2.64 -3.15 6.32
C TYR A 207 2.63 -4.61 6.78
N LEU A 208 1.75 -5.44 6.20
CA LEU A 208 1.61 -6.85 6.58
C LEU A 208 2.88 -7.65 6.30
N SER A 209 3.65 -7.27 5.27
CA SER A 209 4.95 -7.88 4.99
C SER A 209 5.96 -7.52 6.09
N THR A 210 6.07 -6.25 6.46
CA THR A 210 6.95 -5.79 7.53
C THR A 210 6.62 -6.45 8.87
N ASP A 211 5.34 -6.49 9.23
CA ASP A 211 4.85 -7.10 10.47
C ASP A 211 5.15 -8.61 10.55
N ALA A 212 4.96 -9.32 9.43
CA ALA A 212 5.32 -10.73 9.34
C ALA A 212 6.83 -10.95 9.56
N TYR A 213 7.70 -10.05 9.07
CA TYR A 213 9.14 -10.13 9.31
C TYR A 213 9.53 -9.78 10.74
N ALA A 214 8.80 -8.88 11.41
CA ALA A 214 9.05 -8.61 12.83
C ALA A 214 8.95 -9.90 13.66
N THR A 215 7.89 -10.67 13.43
CA THR A 215 7.68 -11.98 14.10
C THR A 215 8.75 -12.99 13.70
N LYS A 216 9.01 -13.15 12.40
CA LYS A 216 10.01 -14.12 11.90
C LYS A 216 11.41 -13.87 12.44
N VAL A 217 11.85 -12.61 12.50
CA VAL A 217 13.17 -12.26 13.03
C VAL A 217 13.25 -12.60 14.51
N SER A 218 12.26 -12.15 15.32
CA SER A 218 12.22 -12.44 16.76
C SER A 218 12.22 -13.94 17.08
N GLU A 219 11.69 -14.78 16.19
CA GLU A 219 11.71 -16.24 16.33
C GLU A 219 13.03 -16.86 15.83
N THR A 220 13.43 -16.53 14.60
CA THR A 220 14.58 -17.14 13.91
C THR A 220 15.90 -16.80 14.60
N VAL A 221 16.02 -15.61 15.19
CA VAL A 221 17.27 -15.16 15.84
C VAL A 221 17.71 -16.06 16.99
N LYS A 222 16.78 -16.82 17.58
CA LYS A 222 17.06 -17.76 18.68
C LYS A 222 17.84 -18.98 18.23
N THR A 223 17.79 -19.33 16.94
CA THR A 223 18.35 -20.57 16.39
C THR A 223 19.29 -20.32 15.21
N ASP A 224 19.07 -19.27 14.43
CA ASP A 224 19.87 -18.91 13.26
C ASP A 224 19.99 -17.38 13.11
N PRO A 225 20.94 -16.75 13.83
CA PRO A 225 21.16 -15.31 13.75
C PRO A 225 21.49 -14.80 12.34
N ALA A 226 22.15 -15.62 11.50
CA ALA A 226 22.50 -15.23 10.14
C ALA A 226 21.25 -15.15 9.25
N LYS A 227 20.35 -16.12 9.34
CA LYS A 227 19.05 -16.06 8.64
C LYS A 227 18.16 -14.96 9.20
N ALA A 228 18.20 -14.72 10.50
CA ALA A 228 17.48 -13.61 11.12
C ALA A 228 17.96 -12.25 10.58
N LYS A 229 19.26 -12.11 10.28
CA LYS A 229 19.79 -10.91 9.62
C LYS A 229 19.18 -10.68 8.24
N VAL A 230 19.12 -11.72 7.41
CA VAL A 230 18.47 -11.65 6.08
C VAL A 230 17.00 -11.23 6.21
N GLN A 231 16.28 -11.81 7.16
CA GLN A 231 14.87 -11.47 7.42
C GLN A 231 14.68 -10.04 7.95
N GLN A 232 15.63 -9.55 8.76
CA GLN A 232 15.63 -8.17 9.25
C GLN A 232 15.75 -7.19 8.08
N LEU A 233 16.68 -7.44 7.16
CA LEU A 233 16.88 -6.62 5.97
C LEU A 233 15.66 -6.63 5.04
N GLU A 234 14.98 -7.76 4.92
CA GLU A 234 13.73 -7.84 4.15
C GLU A 234 12.61 -7.00 4.82
N GLY A 235 12.47 -7.10 6.15
CA GLY A 235 11.54 -6.27 6.91
C GLY A 235 11.86 -4.78 6.82
N PHE A 236 13.15 -4.41 6.89
CA PHE A 236 13.63 -3.05 6.72
C PHE A 236 13.21 -2.47 5.36
N ALA A 237 13.51 -3.16 4.28
CA ALA A 237 13.25 -2.66 2.93
C ALA A 237 11.74 -2.54 2.64
N PHE A 238 10.91 -3.46 3.14
CA PHE A 238 9.46 -3.30 3.07
C PHE A 238 8.96 -2.10 3.88
N TYR A 239 9.55 -1.86 5.06
CA TYR A 239 9.16 -0.75 5.92
C TYR A 239 9.46 0.62 5.29
N GLN A 240 10.57 0.75 4.56
CA GLN A 240 10.95 1.99 3.89
C GLN A 240 9.84 2.52 2.96
N ALA A 241 9.10 1.63 2.29
CA ALA A 241 8.00 2.01 1.39
C ALA A 241 6.82 2.72 2.08
N ILE A 242 6.71 2.60 3.40
CA ILE A 242 5.57 3.12 4.16
C ILE A 242 5.97 4.06 5.30
N GLN A 243 7.25 4.14 5.64
CA GLN A 243 7.77 4.91 6.77
C GLN A 243 7.34 6.39 6.72
N GLU A 244 7.54 7.06 5.59
CA GLU A 244 7.23 8.50 5.46
C GLU A 244 5.72 8.78 5.61
N SER A 245 4.87 7.86 5.14
CA SER A 245 3.43 7.99 5.34
C SER A 245 3.04 7.76 6.80
N LEU A 246 3.62 6.75 7.47
CA LEU A 246 3.34 6.42 8.87
C LEU A 246 3.83 7.47 9.85
N SER A 247 4.93 8.16 9.55
CA SER A 247 5.46 9.24 10.40
C SER A 247 4.48 10.42 10.53
N LYS A 248 3.60 10.60 9.55
CA LYS A 248 2.49 11.58 9.59
C LYS A 248 1.36 11.17 10.56
N GLY A 249 1.34 9.92 11.02
CA GLY A 249 0.45 9.45 12.08
C GLY A 249 1.10 9.53 13.46
N ASP A 250 2.35 9.06 13.58
CA ASP A 250 3.19 9.27 14.76
C ASP A 250 4.67 9.11 14.38
N ALA A 251 5.41 10.22 14.39
CA ALA A 251 6.80 10.23 13.94
C ALA A 251 7.72 9.36 14.79
N LYS A 252 7.51 9.33 16.12
CA LYS A 252 8.37 8.57 17.05
C LYS A 252 8.13 7.08 16.91
N ALA A 253 6.87 6.67 16.83
CA ALA A 253 6.52 5.27 16.62
C ALA A 253 7.00 4.77 15.25
N ALA A 254 6.92 5.59 14.21
CA ALA A 254 7.49 5.26 12.90
C ALA A 254 9.02 5.11 12.97
N GLU A 255 9.72 6.10 13.53
CA GLU A 255 11.18 6.03 13.71
C GLU A 255 11.60 4.78 14.50
N GLN A 256 10.85 4.40 15.53
CA GLN A 256 11.13 3.22 16.34
C GLN A 256 11.08 1.91 15.52
N ILE A 257 10.12 1.78 14.60
CA ILE A 257 10.06 0.60 13.71
C ILE A 257 11.28 0.57 12.80
N GLY A 258 11.58 1.70 12.15
CA GLY A 258 12.73 1.83 11.26
C GLY A 258 14.05 1.54 11.98
N HIS A 259 14.21 2.04 13.20
CA HIS A 259 15.37 1.79 14.03
C HIS A 259 15.56 0.30 14.30
N MET A 260 14.52 -0.42 14.75
CA MET A 260 14.65 -1.85 15.06
C MET A 260 15.05 -2.69 13.85
N PHE A 261 14.54 -2.36 12.66
CA PHE A 261 14.89 -3.08 11.43
C PHE A 261 16.19 -2.61 10.79
N SER A 262 16.76 -1.48 11.21
CA SER A 262 17.92 -0.88 10.55
C SER A 262 19.06 -1.89 10.32
N PRO A 263 19.72 -1.88 9.14
CA PRO A 263 20.88 -2.72 8.85
C PRO A 263 22.00 -2.67 9.87
N ASP A 264 22.15 -1.58 10.62
CA ASP A 264 23.21 -1.45 11.62
C ASP A 264 22.83 -2.06 12.97
N GLN A 265 21.55 -2.40 13.16
CA GLN A 265 21.07 -3.03 14.37
C GLN A 265 21.27 -4.54 14.36
N ASN A 266 21.46 -5.06 15.57
CA ASN A 266 21.52 -6.48 15.83
C ASN A 266 20.11 -7.10 15.72
N PRO A 267 19.88 -8.18 14.94
CA PRO A 267 18.57 -8.82 14.80
C PRO A 267 17.93 -9.22 16.14
N GLN A 268 18.74 -9.49 17.17
CA GLN A 268 18.27 -9.81 18.53
C GLN A 268 17.46 -8.65 19.16
N GLY A 269 17.68 -7.42 18.71
CA GLY A 269 16.95 -6.22 19.15
C GLY A 269 15.58 -6.06 18.49
N VAL A 270 15.25 -6.83 17.44
CA VAL A 270 13.94 -6.77 16.78
C VAL A 270 12.88 -7.38 17.69
N ASN A 271 11.94 -6.54 18.11
CA ASN A 271 10.85 -6.93 18.99
C ASN A 271 9.50 -6.80 18.29
N ALA A 272 8.93 -7.94 17.90
CA ALA A 272 7.63 -7.99 17.22
C ALA A 272 6.49 -7.30 17.98
N LYS A 273 6.47 -7.39 19.32
CA LYS A 273 5.42 -6.76 20.14
C LYS A 273 5.51 -5.24 20.07
N ILE A 274 6.72 -4.69 20.21
CA ILE A 274 6.94 -3.24 20.16
C ILE A 274 6.66 -2.72 18.75
N ILE A 275 7.14 -3.40 17.71
CA ILE A 275 6.85 -3.03 16.32
C ILE A 275 5.35 -3.01 16.05
N LYS A 276 4.62 -4.05 16.50
CA LYS A 276 3.15 -4.12 16.39
C LYS A 276 2.48 -2.94 17.09
N GLN A 277 2.89 -2.63 18.32
CA GLN A 277 2.37 -1.48 19.06
C GLN A 277 2.60 -0.18 18.30
N SER A 278 3.81 0.04 17.76
CA SER A 278 4.16 1.22 16.97
C SER A 278 3.34 1.31 15.68
N PHE A 279 3.07 0.19 15.00
CA PHE A 279 2.16 0.19 13.85
C PHE A 279 0.75 0.64 14.26
N VAL A 280 0.17 0.06 15.30
CA VAL A 280 -1.17 0.44 15.78
C VAL A 280 -1.25 1.92 16.14
N VAL A 281 -0.21 2.47 16.79
CA VAL A 281 -0.12 3.90 17.10
C VAL A 281 -0.08 4.74 15.82
N THR A 282 0.82 4.44 14.88
CA THR A 282 0.96 5.21 13.63
C THR A 282 -0.31 5.16 12.79
N PHE A 283 -0.92 3.99 12.58
CA PHE A 283 -2.18 3.85 11.85
C PHE A 283 -3.34 4.58 12.55
N SER A 284 -3.43 4.50 13.88
CA SER A 284 -4.46 5.25 14.63
C SER A 284 -4.30 6.75 14.42
N GLY A 285 -3.06 7.26 14.51
CA GLY A 285 -2.77 8.68 14.26
C GLY A 285 -3.07 9.11 12.82
N LYS A 286 -2.92 8.21 11.83
CA LYS A 286 -3.35 8.47 10.44
C LYS A 286 -4.85 8.64 10.35
N VAL A 287 -5.63 7.70 10.90
CA VAL A 287 -7.10 7.77 10.90
C VAL A 287 -7.58 9.04 11.61
N GLU A 288 -7.03 9.33 12.79
CA GLU A 288 -7.32 10.55 13.56
C GLU A 288 -6.99 11.82 12.76
N GLY A 289 -5.82 11.86 12.11
CA GLY A 289 -5.40 13.00 11.30
C GLY A 289 -6.32 13.27 10.11
N TYR A 290 -6.81 12.24 9.41
CA TYR A 290 -7.80 12.41 8.34
C TYR A 290 -9.16 12.86 8.88
N ILE A 291 -9.63 12.30 10.00
CA ILE A 291 -10.85 12.77 10.66
C ILE A 291 -10.76 14.27 10.98
N THR A 292 -9.63 14.73 11.52
CA THR A 292 -9.40 16.15 11.80
C THR A 292 -9.45 17.01 10.53
N LYS A 293 -8.80 16.57 9.45
CA LYS A 293 -8.84 17.30 8.17
C LYS A 293 -10.24 17.38 7.59
N VAL A 294 -10.99 16.28 7.62
CA VAL A 294 -12.37 16.20 7.15
C VAL A 294 -13.25 17.19 7.89
N LEU A 295 -13.25 17.13 9.23
CA LEU A 295 -14.14 17.93 10.08
C LEU A 295 -13.71 19.40 10.21
N GLY A 296 -12.48 19.71 9.81
CA GLY A 296 -11.91 21.05 9.79
C GLY A 296 -11.68 21.56 8.37
N GLU A 297 -10.43 21.50 7.92
CA GLU A 297 -9.92 22.16 6.71
C GLU A 297 -10.68 21.81 5.43
N SER A 298 -11.12 20.56 5.28
CA SER A 298 -11.69 20.07 4.03
C SER A 298 -13.21 20.13 4.00
N TRP A 299 -13.88 20.46 5.11
CA TRP A 299 -15.34 20.31 5.23
C TRP A 299 -16.15 21.03 4.14
N GLU A 300 -15.69 22.24 3.78
CA GLU A 300 -16.30 23.10 2.75
C GLU A 300 -16.07 22.57 1.32
N ASN A 301 -15.01 21.79 1.10
CA ASN A 301 -14.75 21.11 -0.17
C ASN A 301 -15.24 19.66 -0.09
N ARG A 302 -16.48 19.44 -0.51
CA ARG A 302 -17.18 18.15 -0.35
C ARG A 302 -16.46 16.97 -0.96
N ASP A 303 -15.89 17.11 -2.15
CA ASP A 303 -15.16 16.02 -2.80
C ASP A 303 -13.88 15.68 -2.02
N GLN A 304 -13.14 16.70 -1.59
CA GLN A 304 -11.93 16.52 -0.80
C GLN A 304 -12.22 15.92 0.58
N ALA A 305 -13.26 16.39 1.28
CA ALA A 305 -13.71 15.80 2.54
C ALA A 305 -14.14 14.35 2.35
N THR A 306 -14.89 14.06 1.30
CA THR A 306 -15.35 12.69 0.97
C THR A 306 -14.17 11.76 0.71
N GLU A 307 -13.21 12.20 -0.12
CA GLU A 307 -11.98 11.45 -0.40
C GLU A 307 -11.17 11.17 0.89
N GLN A 308 -10.99 12.19 1.75
CA GLN A 308 -10.24 12.04 2.99
C GLN A 308 -10.96 11.17 4.03
N ALA A 309 -12.29 11.23 4.11
CA ALA A 309 -13.05 10.33 4.97
C ALA A 309 -12.91 8.88 4.49
N PHE A 310 -12.91 8.66 3.18
CA PHE A 310 -12.63 7.35 2.61
C PHE A 310 -11.18 6.90 2.89
N GLU A 311 -10.21 7.81 2.79
CA GLU A 311 -8.81 7.51 3.13
C GLU A 311 -8.63 7.12 4.60
N ALA A 312 -9.36 7.76 5.52
CA ALA A 312 -9.42 7.34 6.93
C ALA A 312 -9.92 5.89 7.07
N ASN A 313 -11.00 5.54 6.37
CA ASN A 313 -11.56 4.19 6.39
C ASN A 313 -10.58 3.15 5.84
N MET A 314 -9.83 3.50 4.79
CA MET A 314 -8.83 2.60 4.21
C MET A 314 -7.66 2.34 5.17
N PHE A 315 -7.19 3.35 5.91
CA PHE A 315 -6.19 3.13 6.96
C PHE A 315 -6.72 2.29 8.13
N LEU A 316 -8.01 2.44 8.47
CA LEU A 316 -8.66 1.59 9.47
C LEU A 316 -8.75 0.14 9.00
N LYS A 317 -9.11 -0.08 7.73
CA LYS A 317 -9.14 -1.41 7.09
C LYS A 317 -7.76 -2.05 7.02
N ALA A 318 -6.70 -1.26 6.84
CA ALA A 318 -5.33 -1.77 6.78
C ALA A 318 -4.92 -2.54 8.05
N ILE A 319 -5.44 -2.14 9.22
CA ILE A 319 -5.20 -2.77 10.52
C ILE A 319 -6.35 -3.67 10.99
N GLU A 320 -7.20 -4.16 10.09
CA GLU A 320 -8.40 -4.93 10.48
C GLU A 320 -8.12 -6.15 11.35
N LEU A 321 -6.99 -6.83 11.11
CA LEU A 321 -6.59 -8.01 11.88
C LEU A 321 -6.23 -7.63 13.33
N ASP A 322 -5.64 -6.45 13.52
CA ASP A 322 -5.26 -5.93 14.83
C ASP A 322 -6.47 -5.39 15.58
N LEU A 323 -7.40 -4.75 14.86
CA LEU A 323 -8.70 -4.36 15.40
C LEU A 323 -9.49 -5.59 15.86
N GLU A 324 -9.54 -6.66 15.06
CA GLU A 324 -10.21 -7.91 15.46
C GLU A 324 -9.58 -8.52 16.71
N LYS A 325 -8.25 -8.52 16.79
CA LYS A 325 -7.52 -9.04 17.95
C LYS A 325 -7.79 -8.23 19.22
N ALA A 326 -7.85 -6.91 19.11
CA ALA A 326 -8.01 -6.01 20.25
C ALA A 326 -9.47 -5.88 20.73
N LEU A 327 -10.41 -5.83 19.80
CA LEU A 327 -11.82 -5.50 20.07
C LEU A 327 -12.73 -6.74 20.01
N GLY A 328 -12.31 -7.79 19.31
CA GLY A 328 -13.17 -8.90 18.91
C GLY A 328 -13.95 -8.60 17.63
N HIS A 329 -14.47 -9.67 17.00
CA HIS A 329 -15.13 -9.59 15.70
C HIS A 329 -16.33 -8.63 15.69
N GLU A 330 -17.26 -8.76 16.65
CA GLU A 330 -18.48 -7.95 16.69
C GLU A 330 -18.20 -6.44 16.81
N GLU A 331 -17.30 -6.05 17.72
CA GLU A 331 -16.97 -4.64 17.94
C GLU A 331 -16.15 -4.05 16.78
N LYS A 332 -15.33 -4.86 16.11
CA LYS A 332 -14.66 -4.46 14.87
C LYS A 332 -15.68 -4.21 13.74
N GLU A 333 -16.69 -5.06 13.58
CA GLU A 333 -17.74 -4.82 12.56
C GLU A 333 -18.55 -3.54 12.87
N LYS A 334 -18.89 -3.28 14.14
CA LYS A 334 -19.53 -2.01 14.54
C LYS A 334 -18.66 -0.78 14.24
N LEU A 335 -17.36 -0.90 14.46
CA LEU A 335 -16.39 0.14 14.12
C LEU A 335 -16.36 0.41 12.60
N PHE A 336 -16.39 -0.63 11.76
CA PHE A 336 -16.48 -0.47 10.30
C PHE A 336 -17.83 0.10 9.85
N GLN A 337 -18.92 -0.22 10.54
CA GLN A 337 -20.20 0.44 10.30
C GLN A 337 -20.12 1.93 10.62
N SER A 338 -19.52 2.31 11.75
CA SER A 338 -19.32 3.72 12.13
C SER A 338 -18.44 4.46 11.12
N ALA A 339 -17.37 3.82 10.64
CA ALA A 339 -16.51 4.33 9.57
C ALA A 339 -17.29 4.58 8.26
N THR A 340 -18.20 3.68 7.91
CA THR A 340 -19.07 3.82 6.73
C THR A 340 -20.03 5.00 6.92
N GLN A 341 -20.66 5.12 8.09
CA GLN A 341 -21.57 6.21 8.41
C GLN A 341 -20.86 7.56 8.45
N PHE A 342 -19.62 7.61 8.95
CA PHE A 342 -18.76 8.80 8.89
C PHE A 342 -18.53 9.27 7.46
N PHE A 343 -18.15 8.34 6.57
CA PHE A 343 -17.98 8.63 5.15
C PHE A 343 -19.28 9.12 4.50
N GLU A 344 -20.40 8.43 4.71
CA GLU A 344 -21.68 8.82 4.12
C GLU A 344 -22.18 10.19 4.61
N ALA A 345 -22.05 10.47 5.91
CA ALA A 345 -22.38 11.77 6.48
C ALA A 345 -21.47 12.86 5.90
N THR A 346 -20.18 12.54 5.74
CA THR A 346 -19.19 13.37 5.04
C THR A 346 -19.41 13.46 3.54
N GLN A 347 -20.26 12.65 2.92
CA GLN A 347 -20.71 12.87 1.55
C GLN A 347 -21.94 13.79 1.54
N LYS A 348 -22.91 13.53 2.43
CA LYS A 348 -24.23 14.20 2.50
C LYS A 348 -24.24 15.60 3.13
N GLY A 349 -23.17 16.00 3.82
CA GLY A 349 -23.06 17.31 4.45
C GLY A 349 -23.53 17.32 5.90
N ASP A 350 -23.74 16.15 6.49
CA ASP A 350 -24.24 16.03 7.85
C ASP A 350 -23.08 16.06 8.85
N GLN A 351 -22.70 17.28 9.26
CA GLN A 351 -21.59 17.46 10.18
C GLN A 351 -21.87 16.89 11.58
N THR A 352 -23.15 16.82 11.97
CA THR A 352 -23.54 16.30 13.29
C THR A 352 -23.29 14.80 13.35
N ILE A 353 -23.79 14.05 12.35
CA ILE A 353 -23.55 12.61 12.27
C ILE A 353 -22.05 12.34 12.05
N ALA A 354 -21.38 13.10 11.17
CA ALA A 354 -19.95 12.91 10.93
C ALA A 354 -19.13 13.08 12.22
N LYS A 355 -19.42 14.09 13.06
CA LYS A 355 -18.76 14.27 14.36
C LYS A 355 -19.07 13.14 15.35
N GLN A 356 -20.31 12.65 15.36
CA GLN A 356 -20.73 11.55 16.22
C GLN A 356 -19.96 10.27 15.87
N GLU A 357 -19.93 9.88 14.59
CA GLU A 357 -19.26 8.66 14.15
C GLU A 357 -17.74 8.76 14.25
N ALA A 358 -17.16 9.93 13.97
CA ALA A 358 -15.75 10.21 14.21
C ALA A 358 -15.34 9.93 15.66
N LYS A 359 -16.18 10.34 16.63
CA LYS A 359 -15.91 10.08 18.05
C LYS A 359 -15.92 8.58 18.37
N VAL A 360 -16.87 7.82 17.82
CA VAL A 360 -16.91 6.36 18.00
C VAL A 360 -15.63 5.72 17.46
N ILE A 361 -15.17 6.14 16.27
CA ILE A 361 -13.93 5.64 15.68
C ILE A 361 -12.74 5.95 16.59
N GLN A 362 -12.60 7.19 17.06
CA GLN A 362 -11.52 7.61 17.94
C GLN A 362 -11.51 6.84 19.27
N ASP A 363 -12.67 6.67 19.90
CA ASP A 363 -12.79 5.91 21.17
C ASP A 363 -12.35 4.45 21.00
N LYS A 364 -12.68 3.84 19.86
CA LYS A 364 -12.22 2.47 19.55
C LYS A 364 -10.72 2.39 19.26
N LEU A 365 -10.14 3.39 18.58
CA LEU A 365 -8.70 3.45 18.38
C LEU A 365 -7.93 3.60 19.70
N VAL A 366 -8.47 4.35 20.67
CA VAL A 366 -7.90 4.42 22.03
C VAL A 366 -7.92 3.03 22.71
N GLN A 367 -9.03 2.30 22.60
CA GLN A 367 -9.11 0.92 23.13
C GLN A 367 -8.10 -0.01 22.45
N THR A 368 -7.96 0.06 21.13
CA THR A 368 -6.98 -0.73 20.37
C THR A 368 -5.54 -0.40 20.80
N LYS A 369 -5.18 0.89 20.88
CA LYS A 369 -3.86 1.33 21.38
C LYS A 369 -3.58 0.79 22.78
N ALA A 370 -4.55 0.86 23.69
CA ALA A 370 -4.42 0.37 25.05
C ALA A 370 -4.27 -1.16 25.15
N TYR A 371 -4.86 -1.93 24.22
CA TYR A 371 -4.69 -3.38 24.14
C TYR A 371 -3.24 -3.75 23.82
N PHE A 372 -2.63 -3.10 22.81
CA PHE A 372 -1.27 -3.42 22.37
C PHE A 372 -0.16 -2.81 23.25
N ALA A 373 -0.50 -1.86 24.12
CA ALA A 373 0.43 -1.32 25.12
C ALA A 373 0.66 -2.25 26.33
N LYS A 374 -0.22 -3.23 26.55
CA LYS A 374 -0.10 -4.24 27.62
C LYS A 374 0.83 -5.36 27.18
#